data_AF-A0A235ESI0-F1
#
_entry.id   AF-A0A235ESI0-F1
#
_cell.length_a   1.000
_cell.length_b   1.000
_cell.length_c   1.000
_cell.angle_alpha   90.00
_cell.angle_beta   90.00
_cell.angle_gamma   90.00
#
_symmetry.space_group_name_H-M   'P 1'
#
loop_
_entity.id
_entity.type
_entity.pdbx_description
1 polymer ?
#
loop_
_entity_poly.entity_id
_entity_poly.type
_entity_poly.pdbx_seq_one_letter_code
_entity_poly.pdbx_strand_id
1 'polypeptide(L)'
;MTAISALEGDWVQKGCITVGVQSFKKTLRARTTGQATLDYYEGVLVFAGNDCAGASQLVGPSKLGVVRFARSDANPALAARWGELHTITGTRSGAIWALPSARQLCLLGDEIPSSRPSLSAVAASVANLPADNCFVR
;
A
#
# COMPACT_ATOMS: atom_id res chain seq x y z
N MET A 1 1.64 -18.55 -9.60
CA MET A 1 2.46 -17.61 -8.80
C MET A 1 2.13 -16.20 -9.27
N THR A 2 1.45 -15.38 -8.47
CA THR A 2 1.03 -14.03 -8.89
C THR A 2 2.22 -13.10 -8.78
N ALA A 3 2.68 -12.55 -9.89
CA ALA A 3 3.88 -11.71 -9.93
C ALA A 3 3.70 -10.45 -9.07
N ILE A 4 4.79 -10.00 -8.44
CA ILE A 4 4.83 -8.74 -7.68
C ILE A 4 4.89 -7.52 -8.59
N SER A 5 5.13 -7.70 -9.89
CA SER A 5 5.07 -6.62 -10.89
C SER A 5 3.69 -5.97 -10.98
N ALA A 6 2.62 -6.67 -10.60
CA ALA A 6 1.29 -6.06 -10.50
C ALA A 6 1.20 -4.95 -9.44
N LEU A 7 2.12 -4.95 -8.45
CA LEU A 7 2.22 -3.94 -7.40
C LEU A 7 3.00 -2.71 -7.86
N GLU A 8 3.79 -2.83 -8.93
CA GLU A 8 4.67 -1.75 -9.39
C GLU A 8 3.86 -0.55 -9.87
N GLY A 9 4.38 0.64 -9.54
CA GLY A 9 3.83 1.92 -9.95
C GLY A 9 3.50 2.85 -8.80
N ASP A 10 2.80 3.91 -9.16
CA ASP A 10 2.31 4.95 -8.26
C ASP A 10 0.88 4.66 -7.84
N TRP A 11 0.61 4.84 -6.56
CA TRP A 11 -0.67 4.58 -5.93
C TRP A 11 -1.03 5.77 -5.04
N VAL A 12 -2.30 6.17 -5.08
CA VAL A 12 -2.83 7.30 -4.30
C VAL A 12 -3.88 6.78 -3.34
N GLN A 13 -3.75 7.09 -2.06
CA GLN A 13 -4.74 6.72 -1.06
C GLN A 13 -6.08 7.37 -1.38
N LYS A 14 -7.17 6.62 -1.28
CA LYS A 14 -8.52 7.10 -1.55
C LYS A 14 -8.94 8.18 -0.56
N GLY A 15 -8.61 7.98 0.72
CA GLY A 15 -8.92 8.87 1.81
C GLY A 15 -8.31 10.26 1.63
N CYS A 16 -9.12 11.27 1.95
CA CYS A 16 -8.72 12.66 1.98
C CYS A 16 -8.59 13.12 3.43
N ILE A 17 -7.43 13.65 3.81
CA ILE A 17 -7.21 14.23 5.13
C ILE A 17 -7.26 15.75 4.98
N THR A 18 -8.10 16.41 5.76
CA THR A 18 -8.19 17.89 5.78
C THR A 18 -7.44 18.42 6.98
N VAL A 19 -6.57 19.42 6.77
CA VAL A 19 -5.88 20.15 7.84
C VAL A 19 -5.97 21.65 7.53
N GLY A 20 -6.81 22.35 8.28
CA GLY A 20 -7.04 23.79 8.08
C GLY A 20 -7.70 24.08 6.74
N VAL A 21 -6.98 24.78 5.87
CA VAL A 21 -7.43 25.20 4.51
C VAL A 21 -6.82 24.35 3.39
N GLN A 22 -6.15 23.25 3.75
CA GLN A 22 -5.51 22.34 2.83
C GLN A 22 -6.00 20.93 3.06
N SER A 23 -5.86 20.10 2.04
CA SER A 23 -6.18 18.69 2.10
C SER A 23 -5.10 17.86 1.44
N PHE A 24 -5.03 16.60 1.86
CA PHE A 24 -3.88 15.75 1.64
C PHE A 24 -4.33 14.33 1.26
N LYS A 25 -3.63 13.74 0.28
CA LYS A 25 -3.70 12.31 0.00
C LYS A 25 -2.33 11.70 0.10
N LYS A 26 -2.21 10.58 0.82
CA LYS A 26 -0.97 9.82 0.84
C LYS A 26 -0.70 9.21 -0.53
N THR A 27 0.56 9.21 -0.94
CA THR A 27 1.01 8.47 -2.12
C THR A 27 1.98 7.38 -1.72
N LEU A 28 1.97 6.33 -2.51
CA LEU A 28 2.83 5.17 -2.39
C LEU A 28 3.44 4.92 -3.77
N ARG A 29 4.75 4.75 -3.82
CA ARG A 29 5.44 4.27 -5.02
C ARG A 29 6.11 2.95 -4.70
N ALA A 30 5.79 1.94 -5.50
CA ALA A 30 6.38 0.61 -5.44
C ALA A 30 7.27 0.39 -6.65
N ARG A 31 8.55 0.10 -6.44
CA ARG A 31 9.50 -0.22 -7.51
C ARG A 31 10.07 -1.61 -7.28
N THR A 32 9.82 -2.54 -8.20
CA THR A 32 10.41 -3.88 -8.08
C THR A 32 11.94 -3.80 -8.21
N THR A 33 12.65 -4.50 -7.32
CA THR A 33 14.13 -4.54 -7.30
C THR A 33 14.66 -5.98 -7.34
N GLY A 34 13.77 -6.97 -7.28
CA GLY A 34 14.07 -8.38 -7.44
C GLY A 34 12.80 -9.20 -7.64
N GLN A 35 12.91 -10.53 -7.65
CA GLN A 35 11.76 -11.42 -7.91
C GLN A 35 10.65 -11.35 -6.86
N ALA A 36 11.01 -11.06 -5.60
CA ALA A 36 10.08 -10.97 -4.47
C ALA A 36 10.31 -9.71 -3.61
N THR A 37 11.03 -8.73 -4.15
CA THR A 37 11.47 -7.54 -3.42
C THR A 37 11.06 -6.28 -4.17
N LEU A 38 10.57 -5.28 -3.41
CA LEU A 38 10.35 -3.94 -3.92
C LEU A 38 10.88 -2.89 -2.96
N ASP A 39 11.33 -1.77 -3.53
CA ASP A 39 11.56 -0.54 -2.78
C ASP A 39 10.22 0.15 -2.54
N TYR A 40 10.00 0.53 -1.28
CA TYR A 40 8.79 1.17 -0.78
C TYR A 40 9.03 2.65 -0.54
N TYR A 41 8.28 3.50 -1.24
CA TYR A 41 8.35 4.95 -1.10
C TYR A 41 6.98 5.50 -0.71
N GLU A 42 6.97 6.55 0.09
CA GLU A 42 5.77 7.31 0.40
C GLU A 42 5.96 8.80 0.13
N GLY A 43 4.87 9.46 -0.23
CA GLY A 43 4.78 10.90 -0.35
C GLY A 43 3.37 11.38 -0.02
N VAL A 44 3.10 12.64 -0.32
CA VAL A 44 1.80 13.26 -0.09
C VAL A 44 1.46 14.17 -1.26
N LEU A 45 0.24 14.06 -1.79
CA LEU A 45 -0.37 15.09 -2.64
C LEU A 45 -1.02 16.14 -1.74
N VAL A 46 -0.63 17.39 -1.92
CA VAL A 46 -1.17 18.55 -1.23
C VAL A 46 -2.11 19.29 -2.18
N PHE A 47 -3.34 19.51 -1.75
CA PHE A 47 -4.37 20.22 -2.49
C PHE A 47 -4.70 21.54 -1.79
N ALA A 48 -5.05 22.55 -2.57
CA ALA A 48 -5.68 23.75 -2.05
C ALA A 48 -7.15 23.43 -1.68
N GLY A 49 -7.63 23.92 -0.54
CA GLY A 49 -8.97 23.62 -0.05
C GLY A 49 -9.09 22.23 0.59
N ASN A 50 -10.33 21.82 0.89
CA ASN A 50 -10.61 20.77 1.87
C ASN A 50 -11.12 19.45 1.26
N ASP A 51 -11.21 19.37 -0.07
CA ASP A 51 -11.92 18.26 -0.74
C ASP A 51 -10.98 17.33 -1.54
N CYS A 52 -9.66 17.48 -1.42
CA CYS A 52 -8.65 16.77 -2.22
C CYS A 52 -8.99 16.72 -3.72
N ALA A 53 -9.41 17.87 -4.26
CA ALA A 53 -9.87 18.04 -5.62
C ALA A 53 -9.06 19.11 -6.35
N GLY A 54 -8.97 18.98 -7.68
CA GLY A 54 -8.24 19.93 -8.52
C GLY A 54 -6.72 19.71 -8.53
N ALA A 55 -5.99 20.78 -8.82
CA ALA A 55 -4.54 20.74 -8.94
C ALA A 55 -3.88 20.42 -7.58
N SER A 56 -2.90 19.52 -7.61
CA SER A 56 -2.15 19.12 -6.42
C SER A 56 -0.65 19.29 -6.63
N GLN A 57 0.06 19.57 -5.54
CA GLN A 57 1.51 19.50 -5.48
C GLN A 57 1.93 18.18 -4.83
N LEU A 58 2.81 17.43 -5.48
CA LEU A 58 3.44 16.26 -4.88
C LEU A 58 4.62 16.68 -3.99
N VAL A 59 4.61 16.23 -2.74
CA VAL A 59 5.74 16.32 -1.80
C VAL A 59 6.30 14.90 -1.60
N GLY A 60 7.60 14.73 -1.88
CA GLY A 60 8.24 13.42 -1.99
C GLY A 60 8.12 12.81 -3.40
N PRO A 61 8.10 11.46 -3.57
CA PRO A 61 8.14 10.46 -2.51
C PRO A 61 9.57 10.13 -2.06
N SER A 62 9.72 9.82 -0.77
CA SER A 62 11.00 9.41 -0.16
C SER A 62 11.00 7.90 0.08
N LYS A 63 12.17 7.26 -0.06
CA LYS A 63 12.29 5.83 0.22
C LYS A 63 12.09 5.60 1.71
N LEU A 64 11.06 4.85 2.08
CA LEU A 64 10.80 4.46 3.46
C LEU A 64 11.38 3.11 3.82
N GLY A 65 11.57 2.22 2.84
CA GLY A 65 12.11 0.91 3.12
C GLY A 65 12.12 -0.03 1.93
N VAL A 66 12.25 -1.30 2.26
CA VAL A 66 12.23 -2.42 1.32
C VAL A 66 11.24 -3.45 1.83
N VAL A 67 10.32 -3.87 0.97
CA VAL A 67 9.40 -4.97 1.26
C VAL A 67 9.93 -6.24 0.61
N ARG A 68 10.04 -7.30 1.40
CA ARG A 68 10.42 -8.65 0.94
C ARG A 68 9.26 -9.59 1.14
N PHE A 69 8.65 -10.05 0.06
CA PHE A 69 7.56 -11.01 0.09
C PHE A 69 8.11 -12.44 0.18
N ALA A 70 7.49 -13.25 1.04
CA ALA A 70 7.82 -14.68 1.16
C ALA A 70 6.67 -15.59 0.71
N ARG A 71 5.46 -15.05 0.53
CA ARG A 71 4.29 -15.79 0.05
C ARG A 71 3.44 -14.90 -0.85
N SER A 72 2.86 -15.49 -1.90
CA SER A 72 1.94 -14.84 -2.82
C SER A 72 0.85 -15.83 -3.22
N ASP A 73 -0.40 -15.49 -2.92
CA ASP A 73 -1.57 -16.30 -3.25
C ASP A 73 -2.61 -15.44 -3.95
N ALA A 74 -3.47 -16.08 -4.73
CA ALA A 74 -4.58 -15.41 -5.39
C ALA A 74 -5.78 -16.34 -5.53
N ASN A 75 -6.95 -15.72 -5.57
CA ASN A 75 -8.21 -16.32 -5.98
C ASN A 75 -8.92 -15.32 -6.92
N PRO A 76 -10.11 -15.65 -7.46
CA PRO A 76 -10.83 -14.73 -8.35
C PRO A 76 -11.22 -13.39 -7.72
N ALA A 77 -11.30 -13.29 -6.39
CA ALA A 77 -11.74 -12.09 -5.68
C ALA A 77 -10.59 -11.14 -5.29
N LEU A 78 -9.40 -11.67 -5.01
CA LEU A 78 -8.22 -10.87 -4.73
C LEU A 78 -6.93 -11.67 -4.89
N ALA A 79 -5.82 -10.93 -4.94
CA ALA A 79 -4.50 -11.49 -4.84
C ALA A 79 -3.72 -10.82 -3.70
N ALA A 80 -3.10 -11.59 -2.81
CA ALA A 80 -2.39 -11.07 -1.64
C ALA A 80 -0.93 -11.55 -1.60
N ARG A 81 -0.04 -10.72 -1.07
CA ARG A 81 1.36 -11.07 -0.82
C ARG A 81 1.71 -10.76 0.63
N TRP A 82 2.39 -11.70 1.27
CA TRP A 82 2.84 -11.58 2.66
C TRP A 82 4.35 -11.49 2.69
N GLY A 83 4.84 -10.54 3.46
CA GLY A 83 6.25 -10.24 3.57
C GLY A 83 6.56 -9.43 4.81
N GLU A 84 7.75 -8.85 4.79
CA GLU A 84 8.25 -7.96 5.84
C GLU A 84 8.68 -6.65 5.19
N LEU A 85 8.29 -5.54 5.81
CA LEU A 85 8.81 -4.22 5.52
C LEU A 85 10.01 -3.98 6.44
N HIS A 86 11.17 -3.70 5.85
CA HIS A 86 12.33 -3.18 6.55
C HIS A 86 12.45 -1.70 6.25
N THR A 87 12.24 -0.85 7.27
CA THR A 87 12.32 0.60 7.10
C THR A 87 13.77 1.08 7.10
N ILE A 88 14.00 2.26 6.53
CA ILE A 88 15.31 2.91 6.56
C ILE A 88 15.78 3.28 7.97
N THR A 89 14.86 3.37 8.94
CA THR A 89 15.17 3.62 10.35
C THR A 89 15.50 2.34 11.13
N GLY A 90 15.53 1.18 10.45
CA GLY A 90 15.91 -0.10 11.04
C GLY A 90 14.75 -0.87 11.69
N THR A 91 13.52 -0.36 11.61
CA THR A 91 12.34 -1.10 12.10
C THR A 91 11.90 -2.17 11.11
N ARG A 92 11.29 -3.23 11.64
CA ARG A 92 10.73 -4.32 10.84
C ARG A 92 9.27 -4.53 11.23
N SER A 93 8.40 -4.69 10.24
CA SER A 93 6.98 -4.97 10.44
C SER A 93 6.46 -5.95 9.41
N GLY A 94 5.36 -6.65 9.74
CA GLY A 94 4.66 -7.48 8.78
C GLY A 94 4.06 -6.62 7.67
N ALA A 95 4.13 -7.10 6.43
CA ALA A 95 3.58 -6.42 5.27
C ALA A 95 2.69 -7.36 4.47
N ILE A 96 1.39 -7.05 4.41
CA ILE A 96 0.43 -7.75 3.58
C ILE A 96 -0.10 -6.78 2.53
N TRP A 97 0.20 -7.05 1.27
CA TRP A 97 -0.24 -6.25 0.13
C TRP A 97 -1.34 -6.99 -0.59
N ALA A 98 -2.58 -6.52 -0.44
CA ALA A 98 -3.76 -7.10 -1.05
C ALA A 98 -4.19 -6.28 -2.28
N LEU A 99 -4.36 -6.94 -3.41
CA LEU A 99 -4.96 -6.39 -4.64
C LEU A 99 -6.35 -7.01 -4.85
N PRO A 100 -7.43 -6.35 -4.43
CA PRO A 100 -8.79 -6.74 -4.82
C PRO A 100 -9.02 -6.58 -6.33
N SER A 101 -8.35 -5.63 -6.97
CA SER A 101 -8.38 -5.44 -8.42
C SER A 101 -7.03 -4.95 -8.93
N ALA A 102 -6.85 -4.92 -10.25
CA ALA A 102 -5.64 -4.37 -10.86
C ALA A 102 -5.46 -2.86 -10.61
N ARG A 103 -6.46 -2.15 -10.08
CA ARG A 103 -6.41 -0.70 -9.79
C ARG A 103 -6.67 -0.37 -8.32
N GLN A 104 -6.74 -1.36 -7.44
CA GLN A 104 -6.94 -1.14 -6.02
C GLN A 104 -5.95 -1.97 -5.21
N LEU A 105 -5.22 -1.30 -4.32
CA LEU A 105 -4.23 -1.87 -3.42
C LEU A 105 -4.62 -1.52 -1.97
N CYS A 106 -4.70 -2.50 -1.09
CA CYS A 106 -4.91 -2.28 0.34
C CYS A 106 -3.72 -2.89 1.09
N LEU A 107 -3.12 -2.10 1.97
CA LEU A 107 -2.00 -2.53 2.80
C LEU A 107 -2.53 -2.92 4.18
N LEU A 108 -2.14 -4.09 4.68
CA LEU A 108 -2.43 -4.54 6.03
C LEU A 108 -1.11 -4.88 6.72
N GLY A 109 -0.95 -4.45 7.98
CA GLY A 109 0.19 -4.84 8.81
C GLY A 109 0.59 -3.78 9.83
N ASP A 110 1.09 -4.27 10.96
CA ASP A 110 1.65 -3.52 12.08
C ASP A 110 2.75 -4.34 12.78
N GLU A 111 2.46 -5.60 13.13
CA GLU A 111 3.37 -6.57 13.74
C GLU A 111 3.80 -7.66 12.73
N ILE A 112 4.88 -8.42 13.01
CA ILE A 112 5.30 -9.58 12.20
C ILE A 112 4.65 -10.84 12.81
N PRO A 113 3.50 -11.33 12.29
CA PRO A 113 2.85 -12.49 12.87
C PRO A 113 3.62 -13.77 12.58
N SER A 114 3.78 -14.63 13.59
CA SER A 114 4.35 -15.98 13.44
C SER A 114 3.51 -16.86 12.51
N SER A 115 2.19 -16.74 12.59
CA SER A 115 1.23 -17.33 11.65
C SER A 115 0.71 -16.24 10.70
N ARG A 116 1.18 -16.23 9.45
CA ARG A 116 0.67 -15.33 8.42
C ARG A 116 -0.81 -15.67 8.12
N PRO A 117 -1.73 -14.70 8.06
CA PRO A 117 -3.15 -14.97 7.85
C PRO A 117 -3.40 -15.64 6.49
N SER A 118 -4.49 -16.41 6.39
CA SER A 118 -4.93 -17.03 5.14
C SER A 118 -5.41 -15.97 4.12
N LEU A 119 -5.50 -16.36 2.84
CA LEU A 119 -6.05 -15.48 1.81
C LEU A 119 -7.52 -15.09 2.11
N SER A 120 -8.31 -16.01 2.69
CA SER A 120 -9.70 -15.73 3.11
C SER A 120 -9.78 -14.74 4.27
N ALA A 121 -8.88 -14.84 5.25
CA ALA A 121 -8.79 -13.88 6.34
C ALA A 121 -8.40 -12.49 5.82
N VAL A 122 -7.43 -12.41 4.90
CA VAL A 122 -7.06 -11.15 4.23
C VAL A 122 -8.25 -10.57 3.45
N ALA A 123 -9.02 -11.40 2.75
CA ALA A 123 -10.23 -10.97 2.06
C ALA A 123 -11.23 -10.30 3.02
N ALA A 124 -11.49 -10.95 4.16
CA ALA A 124 -12.39 -10.44 5.19
C ALA A 124 -11.87 -9.13 5.81
N SER A 125 -10.57 -9.04 6.09
CA SER A 125 -9.95 -7.81 6.58
C SER A 125 -10.10 -6.66 5.59
N VAL A 126 -9.87 -6.90 4.29
CA VAL A 126 -10.06 -5.88 3.25
C VAL A 126 -11.52 -5.47 3.12
N ALA A 127 -12.47 -6.41 3.22
CA ALA A 127 -13.90 -6.10 3.16
C ALA A 127 -14.37 -5.20 4.32
N ASN A 128 -13.75 -5.34 5.50
CA ASN A 128 -14.04 -4.52 6.68
C ASN A 128 -13.19 -3.25 6.77
N LEU A 129 -12.20 -3.07 5.89
CA LEU A 129 -11.35 -1.89 5.89
C LEU A 129 -12.12 -0.71 5.28
N PRO A 130 -12.11 0.48 5.92
CA PRO A 130 -12.63 1.69 5.30
C PRO A 130 -12.00 1.88 3.92
N ALA A 131 -12.84 2.12 2.91
CA ALA A 131 -12.36 2.23 1.52
C ALA A 131 -11.29 3.31 1.35
N ASP A 132 -11.32 4.33 2.21
CA ASP A 132 -10.37 5.43 2.29
C ASP A 132 -8.94 5.02 2.68
N ASN A 133 -8.77 3.84 3.29
CA ASN A 133 -7.46 3.31 3.66
C ASN A 133 -6.79 2.50 2.54
N CYS A 134 -7.50 2.22 1.45
CA CYS A 134 -6.92 1.62 0.26
C CYS A 134 -6.39 2.70 -0.70
N PHE A 135 -5.48 2.27 -1.57
CA PHE A 135 -4.87 3.05 -2.62
C PHE A 135 -5.43 2.65 -3.99
N VAL A 136 -5.42 3.60 -4.92
CA VAL A 136 -5.85 3.44 -6.30
C VAL A 136 -4.83 4.00 -7.27
N ARG A 137 -4.91 3.58 -8.53
CA ARG A 137 -4.13 4.10 -9.65
C ARG A 137 -4.99 4.28 -10.89
#